data_AF-A0A957IK91-F1
#
_entry.id   AF-A0A957IK91-F1
#
_cell.length_a   1.000
_cell.length_b   1.000
_cell.length_c   1.000
_cell.angle_alpha   90.00
_cell.angle_beta   90.00
_cell.angle_gamma   90.00
#
_symmetry.space_group_name_H-M   'P 1'
#
loop_
_entity.id
_entity.type
_entity.pdbx_description
1 polymer ?
#
loop_
_entity_poly.entity_id
_entity_poly.type
_entity_poly.pdbx_seq_one_letter_code
_entity_poly.pdbx_strand_id
1 'polypeptide(L)'
;MRSSQPVLPGWLTYLLSIAFVFSGIAVVVFAYFTFQVMLNRPLNPLEQSVAAVAGVDLSLEQTGPSDVPTLLPGQATPTLIPTSEPWEGTDRVNILLMGIDRRPGEAFISRTDTMMLISLDPVTESASILSIPRDLYVLIPGHGRDRINTAFVYGSAGDNPVGGAALAMQTVEYNLGVPVNHYIL
;
A
#
# COMPACT_ATOMS: atom_id res chain seq x y z
N MET A 1 -26.70 56.99 -18.85
CA MET A 1 -27.77 56.12 -19.36
C MET A 1 -27.80 54.86 -18.50
N ARG A 2 -28.86 54.62 -17.73
CA ARG A 2 -28.96 53.52 -16.75
C ARG A 2 -29.60 52.31 -17.46
N SER A 3 -28.86 51.22 -17.64
CA SER A 3 -29.36 50.02 -18.31
C SER A 3 -30.39 49.32 -17.43
N SER A 4 -31.64 49.23 -17.88
CA SER A 4 -32.69 48.42 -17.28
C SER A 4 -32.36 46.95 -17.53
N GLN A 5 -31.97 46.22 -16.49
CA GLN A 5 -31.85 44.76 -16.57
C GLN A 5 -33.26 44.15 -16.64
N PRO A 6 -33.52 43.18 -17.54
CA PRO A 6 -34.83 42.54 -17.61
C PRO A 6 -35.07 41.69 -16.35
N VAL A 7 -36.04 42.08 -15.54
CA VAL A 7 -36.50 41.29 -14.40
C VAL A 7 -37.43 40.18 -14.89
N LEU A 8 -37.13 38.93 -14.53
CA LEU A 8 -37.98 37.79 -14.85
C LEU A 8 -39.35 37.92 -14.17
N PRO A 9 -40.45 37.41 -14.76
CA PRO A 9 -41.77 37.47 -14.15
C PRO A 9 -41.80 36.68 -12.83
N GLY A 10 -42.44 37.24 -11.80
CA GLY A 10 -42.36 36.71 -10.43
C GLY A 10 -42.79 35.26 -10.26
N TRP A 11 -43.74 34.75 -11.05
CA TRP A 11 -44.14 33.34 -11.00
C TRP A 11 -43.02 32.39 -11.43
N LEU A 12 -42.15 32.83 -12.36
CA LEU A 12 -41.04 32.04 -12.88
C LEU A 12 -39.89 31.96 -11.88
N THR A 13 -39.63 33.04 -11.13
CA THR A 13 -38.59 33.03 -10.08
C THR A 13 -38.99 32.12 -8.90
N TYR A 14 -40.28 32.04 -8.56
CA TYR A 14 -40.80 31.08 -7.59
C TYR A 14 -40.67 29.62 -8.06
N LEU A 15 -40.92 29.33 -9.34
CA LEU A 15 -40.73 27.96 -9.86
C LEU A 15 -39.25 27.55 -9.85
N LEU A 16 -38.35 28.46 -10.21
CA LEU A 16 -36.91 28.21 -10.22
C LEU A 16 -36.35 28.00 -8.80
N SER A 17 -36.82 28.75 -7.80
CA SER A 17 -36.39 28.56 -6.42
C SER A 17 -36.86 27.23 -5.84
N ILE A 18 -38.09 26.82 -6.15
CA ILE A 18 -38.63 25.51 -5.75
C ILE A 18 -37.78 24.38 -6.39
N ALA A 19 -37.51 24.46 -7.70
CA ALA A 19 -36.69 23.47 -8.40
C ALA A 19 -35.26 23.37 -7.81
N PHE A 20 -34.68 24.50 -7.40
CA PHE A 20 -33.36 24.52 -6.78
C PHE A 20 -33.34 23.80 -5.42
N VAL A 21 -34.36 24.01 -4.58
CA VAL A 21 -34.48 23.32 -3.29
C VAL A 21 -34.66 21.80 -3.48
N PHE A 22 -35.52 21.39 -4.42
CA PHE A 22 -35.71 19.96 -4.72
C PHE A 22 -34.44 19.30 -5.27
N SER A 23 -33.70 19.99 -6.14
CA SER A 23 -32.41 19.51 -6.63
C SER A 23 -31.39 19.35 -5.49
N GLY A 24 -31.34 20.29 -4.56
CA GLY A 24 -30.46 20.22 -3.39
C GLY A 24 -30.76 19.00 -2.51
N ILE A 25 -32.05 18.77 -2.21
CA ILE A 25 -32.48 17.61 -1.44
C ILE A 25 -32.16 16.30 -2.17
N ALA A 26 -32.39 16.24 -3.49
CA ALA A 26 -32.08 15.05 -4.29
C ALA A 26 -30.59 14.69 -4.27
N VAL A 27 -29.69 15.69 -4.34
CA VAL A 27 -28.23 15.47 -4.24
C VAL A 27 -27.85 14.90 -2.87
N VAL A 28 -28.42 15.43 -1.79
CA VAL A 28 -28.14 14.95 -0.43
C VAL A 28 -28.64 13.51 -0.25
N VAL A 29 -29.85 13.19 -0.72
CA VAL A 29 -30.40 11.83 -0.65
C VAL A 29 -29.58 10.86 -1.50
N PHE A 30 -29.17 11.27 -2.70
CA PHE A 30 -28.30 10.47 -3.55
C PHE A 30 -26.94 10.19 -2.90
N ALA A 31 -26.31 11.22 -2.33
CA ALA A 31 -25.04 11.07 -1.59
C ALA A 31 -25.19 10.17 -0.35
N TYR A 32 -26.28 10.31 0.40
CA TYR A 32 -26.57 9.43 1.54
C TYR A 32 -26.74 7.98 1.09
N PHE A 33 -27.48 7.75 0.01
CA PHE A 33 -27.72 6.41 -0.52
C PHE A 33 -26.44 5.78 -1.08
N THR A 34 -25.61 6.53 -1.83
CA THR A 34 -24.34 6.01 -2.34
C THR A 34 -23.35 5.70 -1.22
N PHE A 35 -23.33 6.51 -0.15
CA PHE A 35 -22.52 6.26 1.03
C PHE A 35 -22.99 5.01 1.79
N GLN A 36 -24.30 4.82 1.97
CA GLN A 36 -24.86 3.60 2.57
C GLN A 36 -24.55 2.34 1.74
N VAL A 37 -24.63 2.45 0.41
CA VAL A 37 -24.24 1.38 -0.52
C VAL A 37 -22.74 1.11 -0.49
N MET A 38 -21.90 2.07 -0.11
CA MET A 38 -20.47 1.86 0.07
C MET A 38 -20.16 1.17 1.41
N LEU A 39 -20.77 1.62 2.50
CA LEU A 39 -20.53 1.07 3.84
C LEU A 39 -21.08 -0.35 4.02
N ASN A 40 -22.20 -0.67 3.37
CA ASN A 40 -22.87 -1.96 3.52
C ASN A 40 -22.54 -2.95 2.38
N ARG A 41 -21.43 -2.76 1.65
CA ARG A 41 -21.02 -3.73 0.62
C ARG A 41 -20.59 -5.04 1.28
N PRO A 42 -21.06 -6.19 0.79
CA PRO A 42 -20.52 -7.46 1.24
C PRO A 42 -19.02 -7.49 0.90
N LEU A 43 -18.20 -7.84 1.89
CA LEU A 43 -16.76 -7.99 1.72
C LEU A 43 -16.48 -9.05 0.65
N ASN A 44 -15.58 -8.73 -0.29
CA ASN A 44 -15.10 -9.70 -1.29
C ASN A 44 -14.34 -10.85 -0.59
N PRO A 45 -14.15 -12.01 -1.24
CA PRO A 45 -13.47 -13.17 -0.62
C PRO A 45 -12.07 -12.85 -0.07
N LEU A 46 -11.36 -11.90 -0.68
CA LEU A 46 -10.05 -11.43 -0.23
C LEU A 46 -10.13 -10.58 1.05
N GLU A 47 -11.10 -9.67 1.13
CA GLU A 47 -11.37 -8.86 2.33
C GLU A 47 -11.86 -9.74 3.49
N GLN A 48 -12.65 -10.78 3.20
CA GLN A 48 -13.07 -11.77 4.20
C GLN A 48 -11.86 -12.54 4.75
N SER A 49 -10.91 -12.91 3.89
CA SER A 49 -9.70 -13.61 4.34
C SER A 49 -8.77 -12.74 5.19
N VAL A 50 -8.64 -11.45 4.85
CA VAL A 50 -7.84 -10.48 5.63
C VAL A 50 -8.52 -10.11 6.95
N ALA A 51 -9.85 -9.91 6.95
CA ALA A 51 -10.62 -9.66 8.16
C ALA A 51 -10.66 -10.89 9.09
N ALA A 52 -10.70 -12.11 8.53
CA ALA A 52 -10.57 -13.33 9.30
C ALA A 52 -9.21 -13.42 9.99
N VAL A 53 -8.12 -13.08 9.30
CA VAL A 53 -6.76 -13.02 9.89
C VAL A 53 -6.63 -11.91 10.94
N ALA A 54 -7.30 -10.76 10.76
CA ALA A 54 -7.32 -9.68 11.75
C ALA A 54 -8.13 -10.01 13.02
N GLY A 55 -9.06 -10.96 12.93
CA GLY A 55 -9.84 -11.48 14.06
C GLY A 55 -9.29 -12.77 14.69
N VAL A 56 -8.17 -13.30 14.18
CA VAL A 56 -7.46 -14.41 14.83
C VAL A 56 -6.84 -13.87 16.11
N ASP A 57 -7.34 -14.34 17.25
CA ASP A 57 -6.62 -14.21 18.52
C ASP A 57 -5.26 -14.90 18.35
N LEU A 58 -4.18 -14.12 18.41
CA LEU A 58 -2.81 -14.60 18.26
C LEU A 58 -2.35 -15.45 19.45
N SER A 59 -3.25 -15.78 20.37
CA SER A 59 -3.08 -16.89 21.30
C SER A 59 -3.14 -18.21 20.50
N LEU A 60 -2.01 -18.53 19.86
CA LEU A 60 -1.68 -19.91 19.54
C LEU A 60 -1.89 -20.70 20.84
N GLU A 61 -2.89 -21.59 20.87
CA GLU A 61 -2.95 -22.64 21.87
C GLU A 61 -1.79 -23.57 21.56
N GLN A 62 -0.62 -23.12 21.99
CA GLN A 62 0.63 -23.84 21.92
C GLN A 62 0.45 -24.99 22.91
N THR A 63 -0.02 -26.13 22.41
CA THR A 63 0.25 -27.41 23.04
C THR A 63 1.75 -27.68 22.91
N GLY A 64 2.54 -26.89 23.65
CA GLY A 64 3.96 -27.11 23.86
C GLY A 64 4.15 -28.22 24.90
N PRO A 65 5.35 -28.82 24.96
CA PRO A 65 5.68 -29.75 26.03
C PRO A 65 5.57 -29.01 27.36
N SER A 66 4.94 -29.68 28.34
CA SER A 66 4.94 -29.28 29.74
C SER A 66 6.35 -28.95 30.21
N ASP A 67 6.44 -27.95 31.10
CA ASP A 67 7.62 -27.50 31.86
C ASP A 67 8.18 -26.13 31.43
N VAL A 68 7.44 -25.06 31.73
CA VAL A 68 8.03 -23.72 31.88
C VAL A 68 8.20 -23.44 33.39
N PRO A 69 9.42 -23.16 33.88
CA PRO A 69 9.65 -22.82 35.28
C PRO A 69 8.92 -21.53 35.64
N THR A 70 8.13 -21.54 36.73
CA THR A 70 7.52 -20.32 37.28
C THR A 70 8.63 -19.40 37.80
N LEU A 71 8.86 -18.28 37.12
CA LEU A 71 9.85 -17.29 37.55
C LEU A 71 9.33 -16.53 38.79
N LEU A 72 10.17 -16.41 39.83
CA LEU A 72 9.83 -15.65 41.03
C LEU A 72 9.70 -14.15 40.72
N PRO A 73 8.91 -13.38 41.50
CA PRO A 73 8.75 -11.94 41.31
C PRO A 73 10.11 -11.24 41.35
N GLY A 74 10.54 -10.67 40.21
CA GLY A 74 11.83 -10.00 40.05
C GLY A 74 12.65 -10.41 38.82
N GLN A 75 12.24 -11.44 38.06
CA GLN A 75 12.89 -11.78 36.80
C GLN A 75 12.29 -11.00 35.62
N ALA A 76 13.16 -10.46 34.77
CA ALA A 76 12.78 -9.68 33.59
C ALA A 76 11.94 -10.53 32.63
N THR A 77 10.79 -9.99 32.21
CA THR A 77 9.98 -10.55 31.12
C THR A 77 10.84 -10.65 29.87
N PRO A 78 10.88 -11.80 29.16
CA PRO A 78 11.56 -11.86 27.87
C PRO A 78 10.82 -10.96 26.89
N THR A 79 11.43 -9.81 26.58
CA THR A 79 11.01 -8.98 25.46
C THR A 79 11.16 -9.80 24.19
N LEU A 80 10.07 -10.03 23.46
CA LEU A 80 10.13 -10.50 22.08
C LEU A 80 10.78 -9.39 21.25
N ILE A 81 12.11 -9.43 21.17
CA ILE A 81 12.86 -8.64 20.20
C ILE A 81 12.45 -9.21 18.83
N PRO A 82 11.98 -8.40 17.86
CA PRO A 82 11.88 -8.88 16.50
C PRO A 82 13.28 -9.32 16.08
N THR A 83 13.50 -10.63 15.98
CA THR A 83 14.76 -11.21 15.54
C THR A 83 14.90 -11.01 14.04
N SER A 84 15.14 -9.77 13.61
CA SER A 84 16.11 -9.60 12.53
C SER A 84 17.45 -9.94 13.18
N GLU A 85 17.96 -11.15 12.95
CA GLU A 85 19.34 -11.46 13.35
C GLU A 85 20.22 -10.31 12.87
N PRO A 86 21.03 -9.68 13.75
CA PRO A 86 21.96 -8.65 13.35
C PRO A 86 22.83 -9.22 12.22
N TRP A 87 22.95 -8.49 11.11
CA TRP A 87 23.78 -8.96 10.00
C TRP A 87 25.20 -9.21 10.49
N GLU A 88 25.63 -10.48 10.46
CA GLU A 88 26.94 -10.90 10.99
C GLU A 88 28.11 -10.52 10.07
N GLY A 89 27.86 -9.80 8.98
CA GLY A 89 28.90 -9.36 8.05
C GLY A 89 29.39 -10.45 7.10
N THR A 90 28.75 -11.61 7.08
CA THR A 90 29.12 -12.77 6.26
C THR A 90 28.15 -13.02 5.10
N ASP A 91 26.87 -12.69 5.28
CA ASP A 91 25.86 -12.91 4.26
C ASP A 91 25.85 -11.82 3.18
N ARG A 92 25.54 -12.23 1.95
CA ARG A 92 25.33 -11.32 0.82
C ARG A 92 24.11 -10.46 1.07
N VAL A 93 24.25 -9.15 0.86
CA VAL A 93 23.15 -8.18 1.01
C VAL A 93 22.74 -7.67 -0.36
N ASN A 94 21.45 -7.80 -0.66
CA ASN A 94 20.87 -7.32 -1.91
C ASN A 94 19.93 -6.14 -1.62
N ILE A 95 20.18 -5.01 -2.27
CA ILE A 95 19.47 -3.74 -2.09
C ILE A 95 18.82 -3.35 -3.42
N LEU A 96 17.50 -3.16 -3.41
CA LEU A 96 16.77 -2.62 -4.54
C LEU A 96 16.70 -1.10 -4.45
N LEU A 97 17.47 -0.42 -5.27
CA LEU A 97 17.39 1.02 -5.45
C LEU A 97 16.31 1.34 -6.48
N MET A 98 15.39 2.23 -6.13
CA MET A 98 14.34 2.69 -7.02
C MET A 98 14.32 4.22 -7.05
N GLY A 99 14.22 4.79 -8.25
CA GLY A 99 13.99 6.22 -8.40
C GLY A 99 12.52 6.49 -8.66
N ILE A 100 11.87 7.25 -7.78
CA ILE A 100 10.49 7.72 -7.97
C ILE A 100 10.49 9.16 -8.49
N ASP A 101 9.76 9.43 -9.59
CA ASP A 101 9.49 10.81 -10.01
C ASP A 101 8.33 11.33 -9.16
N ARG A 102 8.67 11.98 -8.04
CA ARG A 102 7.71 12.63 -7.15
C ARG A 102 8.09 14.10 -6.96
N ARG A 103 7.11 14.99 -7.09
CA ARG A 103 7.24 16.40 -6.67
C ARG A 103 6.63 16.62 -5.28
N PRO A 104 7.15 17.60 -4.50
CA PRO A 104 6.56 17.96 -3.22
C PRO A 104 5.06 18.29 -3.38
N GLY A 105 4.20 17.56 -2.66
CA GLY A 105 2.74 17.72 -2.71
C GLY A 105 1.98 16.76 -3.63
N GLU A 106 2.68 15.89 -4.39
CA GLU A 106 2.05 14.83 -5.18
C GLU A 106 1.92 13.53 -4.37
N ALA A 107 0.94 12.69 -4.72
CA ALA A 107 0.79 11.36 -4.13
C ALA A 107 2.00 10.47 -4.46
N PHE A 108 2.37 9.57 -3.54
CA PHE A 108 3.33 8.47 -3.74
C PHE A 108 2.85 7.42 -4.76
N ILE A 109 1.68 7.60 -5.37
CA ILE A 109 1.23 6.81 -6.52
C ILE A 109 1.99 7.28 -7.77
N SER A 110 3.31 7.06 -7.79
CA SER A 110 4.17 7.35 -8.95
C SER A 110 4.88 6.09 -9.40
N ARG A 111 5.22 6.01 -10.69
CA ARG A 111 5.97 4.88 -11.25
C ARG A 111 7.44 5.02 -10.87
N THR A 112 8.12 3.89 -10.71
CA THR A 112 9.57 3.88 -10.61
C THR A 112 10.18 4.02 -12.00
N ASP A 113 10.93 5.10 -12.22
CA ASP A 113 11.58 5.36 -13.51
C ASP A 113 12.95 4.70 -13.62
N THR A 114 13.58 4.42 -12.47
CA THR A 114 14.87 3.73 -12.37
C THR A 114 14.76 2.59 -11.37
N MET A 115 15.26 1.40 -11.72
CA MET A 115 15.42 0.28 -10.78
C MET A 115 16.81 -0.34 -10.95
N MET A 116 17.55 -0.47 -9.86
CA MET A 116 18.87 -1.09 -9.82
C MET A 116 18.96 -2.05 -8.63
N LEU A 117 19.40 -3.28 -8.90
CA LEU A 117 19.71 -4.25 -7.86
C LEU A 117 21.20 -4.19 -7.54
N ILE A 118 21.52 -3.83 -6.31
CA ILE A 118 22.88 -3.77 -5.79
C ILE A 118 23.10 -5.01 -4.94
N SER A 119 24.13 -5.79 -5.23
CA SER A 119 24.53 -6.96 -4.46
C SER A 119 25.91 -6.72 -3.85
N LEU A 120 25.99 -6.82 -2.53
CA LEU A 120 27.21 -6.65 -1.75
C LEU A 120 27.60 -8.01 -1.16
N ASP A 121 28.80 -8.47 -1.51
CA ASP A 121 29.42 -9.67 -0.96
C ASP A 121 30.57 -9.28 -0.03
N PRO A 122 30.38 -9.36 1.29
CA PRO A 122 31.42 -9.00 2.24
C PRO A 122 32.56 -10.02 2.31
N VAL A 123 32.31 -11.29 1.92
CA VAL A 123 33.31 -12.37 1.98
C VAL A 123 34.31 -12.24 0.84
N THR A 124 33.83 -11.89 -0.36
CA THR A 124 34.70 -11.68 -1.53
C THR A 124 35.07 -10.21 -1.73
N GLU A 125 34.64 -9.31 -0.84
CA GLU A 125 34.80 -7.85 -0.95
C GLU A 125 34.35 -7.29 -2.32
N SER A 126 33.25 -7.82 -2.86
CA SER A 126 32.77 -7.45 -4.20
C SER A 126 31.40 -6.77 -4.15
N ALA A 127 31.20 -5.81 -5.06
CA ALA A 127 29.93 -5.15 -5.26
C ALA A 127 29.52 -5.29 -6.74
N SER A 128 28.28 -5.70 -6.98
CA SER A 128 27.70 -5.83 -8.31
C SER A 128 26.44 -4.99 -8.41
N ILE A 129 26.24 -4.33 -9.55
CA ILE A 129 25.05 -3.54 -9.83
C ILE A 129 24.42 -4.07 -11.10
N LEU A 130 23.13 -4.40 -11.03
CA LEU A 130 22.32 -4.81 -12.16
C LEU A 130 21.21 -3.78 -12.38
N SER A 131 21.27 -3.08 -13.52
CA SER A 131 20.18 -2.21 -13.94
C SER A 131 19.01 -3.03 -14.46
N ILE A 132 17.84 -2.82 -13.88
CA ILE A 132 16.59 -3.49 -14.28
C ILE A 132 15.80 -2.52 -15.18
N PRO A 133 15.54 -2.87 -16.46
CA PRO A 133 14.74 -2.03 -17.35
C PRO A 133 13.32 -1.84 -16.80
N ARG A 134 12.82 -0.60 -16.73
CA ARG A 134 11.49 -0.28 -16.19
C ARG A 134 10.32 -0.95 -16.92
N ASP A 135 10.49 -1.22 -18.22
CA ASP A 135 9.47 -1.81 -19.09
C ASP A 135 9.61 -3.35 -19.18
N LEU A 136 10.42 -3.98 -18.32
CA LEU A 136 10.55 -5.44 -18.27
C LEU A 136 9.18 -6.07 -17.98
N TYR A 137 8.72 -6.96 -18.87
CA TYR A 137 7.39 -7.58 -18.78
C TYR A 137 7.42 -8.84 -17.93
N VAL A 138 6.96 -8.72 -16.69
CA VAL A 138 7.14 -9.71 -15.62
C VAL A 138 5.81 -10.12 -15.00
N LEU A 139 5.81 -11.20 -14.21
CA LEU A 139 4.67 -11.52 -13.35
C LEU A 139 4.77 -10.70 -12.07
N ILE A 140 3.74 -9.92 -11.76
CA ILE A 140 3.58 -9.19 -10.51
C ILE A 140 2.69 -10.05 -9.58
N PRO A 141 3.20 -10.52 -8.44
CA PRO A 141 2.42 -11.31 -7.48
C PRO A 141 1.11 -10.61 -7.11
N GLY A 142 -0.02 -11.32 -7.24
CA GLY A 142 -1.35 -10.76 -6.94
C GLY A 142 -1.96 -9.84 -8.02
N HIS A 143 -1.23 -9.46 -9.07
CA HIS A 143 -1.69 -8.49 -10.07
C HIS A 143 -1.58 -8.96 -11.54
N GLY A 144 -1.01 -10.15 -11.79
CA GLY A 144 -0.88 -10.69 -13.15
C GLY A 144 0.39 -10.20 -13.84
N ARG A 145 0.44 -10.21 -15.18
CA ARG A 145 1.63 -9.79 -15.93
C ARG A 145 1.55 -8.35 -16.39
N ASP A 146 2.54 -7.54 -16.03
CA ASP A 146 2.69 -6.17 -16.50
C ASP A 146 4.17 -5.76 -16.49
N ARG A 147 4.45 -4.52 -16.86
CA ARG A 147 5.75 -3.89 -16.71
C ARG A 147 6.11 -3.76 -15.23
N ILE A 148 7.35 -4.10 -14.92
CA ILE A 148 7.87 -4.17 -13.55
C ILE A 148 7.74 -2.86 -12.76
N ASN A 149 7.82 -1.69 -13.42
CA ASN A 149 7.61 -0.39 -12.78
C ASN A 149 6.19 -0.17 -12.23
N THR A 150 5.22 -0.97 -12.68
CA THR A 150 3.84 -0.91 -12.21
C THR A 150 3.67 -1.59 -10.85
N ALA A 151 4.59 -2.47 -10.45
CA ALA A 151 4.56 -3.14 -9.16
C ALA A 151 4.54 -2.14 -7.99
N PHE A 152 5.33 -1.07 -8.07
CA PHE A 152 5.32 -0.03 -7.05
C PHE A 152 3.97 0.69 -6.96
N VAL A 153 3.34 0.97 -8.09
CA VAL A 153 2.02 1.63 -8.15
C VAL A 153 0.93 0.75 -7.55
N TYR A 154 0.93 -0.54 -7.88
CA TYR A 154 -0.03 -1.50 -7.33
C TYR A 154 0.10 -1.66 -5.82
N GLY A 155 1.32 -1.69 -5.29
CA GLY A 155 1.57 -1.80 -3.86
C GLY A 155 1.31 -0.49 -3.11
N SER A 156 1.37 0.65 -3.80
CA SER A 156 1.16 2.00 -3.22
C SER A 156 -0.31 2.39 -3.06
N ALA A 157 -1.23 1.42 -2.99
CA ALA A 157 -2.64 1.68 -2.76
C ALA A 157 -2.83 2.52 -1.49
N GLY A 158 -3.59 3.62 -1.60
CA GLY A 158 -3.85 4.51 -0.46
C GLY A 158 -2.65 5.37 -0.02
N ASP A 159 -1.73 5.69 -0.93
CA ASP A 159 -0.55 6.53 -0.65
C ASP A 159 0.48 5.89 0.30
N ASN A 160 0.58 4.55 0.28
CA ASN A 160 1.52 3.79 1.10
C ASN A 160 2.81 3.40 0.34
N PRO A 161 3.89 4.21 0.40
CA PRO A 161 5.14 3.92 -0.31
C PRO A 161 5.84 2.65 0.19
N VAL A 162 5.60 2.23 1.43
CA VAL A 162 6.17 0.99 1.99
C VAL A 162 5.54 -0.22 1.31
N GLY A 163 4.23 -0.19 1.10
CA GLY A 163 3.51 -1.23 0.34
C GLY A 163 3.98 -1.30 -1.12
N GLY A 164 4.19 -0.14 -1.75
CA GLY A 164 4.76 -0.04 -3.10
C GLY A 164 6.14 -0.69 -3.20
N ALA A 165 7.04 -0.32 -2.30
CA ALA A 165 8.39 -0.85 -2.26
C ALA A 165 8.41 -2.36 -1.98
N ALA A 166 7.60 -2.83 -1.04
CA ALA A 166 7.50 -4.25 -0.71
C ALA A 166 7.03 -5.09 -1.90
N LEU A 167 6.00 -4.64 -2.63
CA LEU A 167 5.53 -5.36 -3.83
C LEU A 167 6.56 -5.32 -4.97
N ALA A 168 7.28 -4.21 -5.13
CA ALA A 168 8.37 -4.11 -6.10
C ALA A 168 9.51 -5.09 -5.76
N MET A 169 9.94 -5.16 -4.49
CA MET A 169 10.92 -6.14 -4.02
C MET A 169 10.45 -7.56 -4.32
N GLN A 170 9.23 -7.91 -3.93
CA GLN A 170 8.67 -9.25 -4.17
C GLN A 170 8.61 -9.60 -5.66
N THR A 171 8.28 -8.62 -6.51
CA THR A 171 8.26 -8.81 -7.96
C THR A 171 9.67 -9.08 -8.50
N VAL A 172 10.68 -8.34 -8.05
CA VAL A 172 12.08 -8.56 -8.44
C VAL A 172 12.55 -9.94 -7.97
N GLU A 173 12.30 -10.29 -6.72
CA GLU A 173 12.65 -11.60 -6.15
C GLU A 173 12.02 -12.75 -6.93
N TYR A 174 10.73 -12.65 -7.22
CA TYR A 174 9.99 -13.70 -7.91
C TYR A 174 10.50 -13.94 -9.34
N ASN A 175 10.83 -12.88 -10.07
CA ASN A 175 11.20 -13.00 -11.49
C ASN A 175 12.71 -13.22 -11.71
N LEU A 176 13.56 -12.68 -10.83
CA LEU A 176 15.02 -12.83 -10.95
C LEU A 176 15.57 -13.99 -10.11
N GLY A 177 14.80 -14.50 -9.14
CA GLY A 177 15.23 -15.57 -8.24
C GLY A 177 16.34 -15.15 -7.28
N VAL A 178 16.52 -13.84 -7.08
CA VAL A 178 17.54 -13.27 -6.19
C VAL A 178 16.81 -12.63 -5.01
N PRO A 179 17.15 -12.98 -3.75
CA PRO A 179 16.53 -12.37 -2.58
C PRO A 179 16.85 -10.87 -2.54
N VAL A 180 15.94 -10.04 -2.07
CA VAL A 180 16.09 -8.59 -1.92
C VAL A 180 15.84 -8.25 -0.46
N ASN A 181 16.90 -7.89 0.26
CA ASN A 181 16.83 -7.68 1.71
C ASN A 181 16.35 -6.27 2.06
N HIS A 182 16.75 -5.28 1.26
CA HIS A 182 16.50 -3.87 1.53
C HIS A 182 16.08 -3.12 0.27
N TYR A 183 15.49 -1.95 0.47
CA TYR A 183 15.16 -1.03 -0.60
C TYR A 183 15.53 0.41 -0.25
N ILE A 184 15.74 1.22 -1.29
CA ILE A 184 15.95 2.66 -1.20
C ILE A 184 15.06 3.33 -2.25
N LEU A 185 14.39 4.42 -1.88
CA LEU A 185 13.52 5.25 -2.74
C LEU A 185 14.12 6.64 -3.00
#